data_AF-A0A2A2W3G4-F1
#
_entry.id   AF-A0A2A2W3G4-F1
#
_cell.length_a   1.000
_cell.length_b   1.000
_cell.length_c   1.000
_cell.angle_alpha   90.00
_cell.angle_beta   90.00
_cell.angle_gamma   90.00
#
_symmetry.space_group_name_H-M   'P 1'
#
loop_
_entity.id
_entity.type
_entity.pdbx_description
1 polymer ?
#
loop_
_entity_poly.entity_id
_entity_poly.type
_entity_poly.pdbx_seq_one_letter_code
_entity_poly.pdbx_strand_id
1 'polypeptide(L)'
;MHDHGDYESYRGIPPLAGLCSMARAVDGTWDLDQSLQRLKRLHYVLKRLHETLTAKITAEPIYELKTAFSYHAYLCAEQVSLIRRRVGEMREPPLGLDVIPDPALERLMDELIAAPSTPDLLAGIYGVVLPAVCEACRRLQTDAHPLADAPTVRVAKLIGFELQDVVTFGTEALRCLDNDSTQADREPWIGHLKQCLQAAGQLDGVEATDDSVPEPWHSAQPYQYDKEPRRDDRFRDPYNAGVNPEVFLYDEQFSAQDKTLMMYYKRLREIDVPEMMASILVELRDDEPWEFHMEMSRQLWDEARHAMMGEVGFVALGIDWRTIPINFTWSRNLNLQLDARQRHGVLFFIEQNLMPRNGKRYEWEVANESGDPLSALFQDFDWADEVLHAQIGRRWYVPRYTTLKEALDYGDDCWSKVLSHWKSYRDQGLTQHHNWWPELYANACQIWGKDPDPRALVFHATYEDTRADLAKLE
;
A
#
# COMPACT_ATOMS: atom_id res chain seq x y z
N MET A 1 49.61 -18.69 -1.58
CA MET A 1 48.59 -18.98 -2.60
C MET A 1 48.82 -20.40 -3.08
N HIS A 2 48.06 -21.36 -2.58
CA HIS A 2 48.00 -22.67 -3.23
C HIS A 2 47.14 -22.50 -4.48
N ASP A 3 47.67 -22.93 -5.61
CA ASP A 3 46.91 -23.01 -6.86
C ASP A 3 45.86 -24.11 -6.67
N HIS A 4 44.60 -23.72 -6.52
CA HIS A 4 43.47 -24.65 -6.33
C HIS A 4 43.02 -25.30 -7.65
N GLY A 5 43.87 -25.26 -8.68
CA GLY A 5 43.59 -25.72 -10.05
C GLY A 5 43.39 -27.23 -10.23
N ASP A 6 43.71 -28.06 -9.24
CA ASP A 6 43.66 -29.53 -9.37
C ASP A 6 42.36 -30.18 -8.86
N TYR A 7 41.35 -29.41 -8.41
CA TYR A 7 40.07 -30.00 -8.03
C TYR A 7 39.23 -30.36 -9.26
N GLU A 8 39.06 -31.65 -9.50
CA GLU A 8 38.15 -32.18 -10.53
C GLU A 8 36.86 -32.73 -9.90
N SER A 9 35.72 -32.26 -10.40
CA SER A 9 34.42 -32.82 -10.04
C SER A 9 34.13 -34.11 -10.81
N TYR A 10 33.20 -34.93 -10.30
CA TYR A 10 32.83 -36.20 -10.94
C TYR A 10 32.33 -35.95 -12.37
N ARG A 11 33.11 -36.43 -13.36
CA ARG A 11 32.81 -36.30 -14.80
C ARG A 11 32.55 -34.86 -15.27
N GLY A 12 33.15 -33.85 -14.62
CA GLY A 12 32.99 -32.44 -15.00
C GLY A 12 31.63 -31.84 -14.65
N ILE A 13 30.82 -32.48 -13.80
CA ILE A 13 29.58 -31.89 -13.27
C ILE A 13 29.93 -30.63 -12.48
N PRO A 14 29.25 -29.48 -12.68
CA PRO A 14 29.53 -28.28 -11.88
C PRO A 14 29.46 -28.56 -10.36
N PRO A 15 30.54 -28.31 -9.60
CA PRO A 15 30.54 -28.58 -8.17
C PRO A 15 29.69 -27.54 -7.41
N LEU A 16 29.52 -27.75 -6.10
CA LEU A 16 28.89 -26.78 -5.18
C LEU A 16 27.48 -26.31 -5.62
N ALA A 17 26.71 -27.20 -6.24
CA ALA A 17 25.38 -26.92 -6.78
C ALA A 17 25.33 -25.71 -7.74
N GLY A 18 26.46 -25.35 -8.37
CA GLY A 18 26.55 -24.17 -9.24
C GLY A 18 26.54 -22.83 -8.52
N LEU A 19 26.70 -22.80 -7.19
CA LEU A 19 26.68 -21.55 -6.40
C LEU A 19 27.91 -20.68 -6.66
N CYS A 20 29.09 -21.30 -6.78
CA CYS A 20 30.37 -20.62 -7.00
C CYS A 20 31.45 -21.61 -7.45
N SER A 21 32.64 -21.09 -7.77
CA SER A 21 33.84 -21.90 -8.01
C SER A 21 34.48 -22.36 -6.69
N MET A 22 35.25 -23.46 -6.72
CA MET A 22 36.04 -23.88 -5.56
C MET A 22 37.00 -22.78 -5.09
N ALA A 23 37.63 -22.05 -6.02
CA ALA A 23 38.53 -20.94 -5.70
C ALA A 23 37.83 -19.81 -4.91
N ARG A 24 36.54 -19.54 -5.17
CA ARG A 24 35.77 -18.58 -4.37
C ARG A 24 35.33 -19.18 -3.03
N ALA A 25 35.01 -20.48 -2.99
CA ALA A 25 34.49 -21.14 -1.79
C ALA A 25 35.54 -21.40 -0.69
N VAL A 26 36.83 -21.34 -1.01
CA VAL A 26 37.92 -21.45 -0.02
C VAL A 26 38.25 -20.13 0.67
N ASP A 27 37.66 -19.02 0.20
CA ASP A 27 37.83 -17.70 0.82
C ASP A 27 37.02 -17.60 2.11
N GLY A 28 37.71 -17.66 3.25
CA GLY A 28 37.12 -17.66 4.58
C GLY A 28 37.10 -16.29 5.29
N THR A 29 37.27 -15.16 4.59
CA THR A 29 37.29 -13.84 5.25
C THR A 29 35.93 -13.34 5.71
N TRP A 30 34.84 -13.98 5.27
CA TRP A 30 33.47 -13.62 5.64
C TRP A 30 33.04 -14.32 6.93
N ASP A 31 32.37 -13.57 7.81
CA ASP A 31 31.81 -14.12 9.05
C ASP A 31 30.30 -13.83 9.19
N LEU A 32 29.72 -14.46 10.21
CA LEU A 32 28.30 -14.36 10.51
C LEU A 32 27.89 -12.93 10.93
N ASP A 33 28.76 -12.21 11.63
CA ASP A 33 28.45 -10.90 12.18
C ASP A 33 28.39 -9.83 11.07
N GLN A 34 29.25 -9.93 10.05
CA GLN A 34 29.17 -9.12 8.84
C GLN A 34 27.80 -9.28 8.14
N SER A 35 27.29 -10.51 8.05
CA SER A 35 25.97 -10.80 7.46
C SER A 35 24.85 -10.19 8.29
N LEU A 36 24.88 -10.40 9.61
CA LEU A 36 23.89 -9.89 10.54
C LEU A 36 23.84 -8.35 10.55
N GLN A 37 24.99 -7.68 10.56
CA GLN A 37 25.06 -6.22 10.56
C GLN A 37 24.42 -5.64 9.29
N ARG A 38 24.78 -6.14 8.12
CA ARG A 38 24.23 -5.65 6.84
C ARG A 38 22.72 -5.93 6.72
N LEU A 39 22.27 -7.12 7.13
CA LEU A 39 20.84 -7.46 7.13
C LEU A 39 20.04 -6.57 8.10
N LYS A 40 20.56 -6.26 9.28
CA LYS A 40 19.89 -5.35 10.23
C LYS A 40 19.74 -3.93 9.69
N ARG A 41 20.73 -3.44 8.96
CA ARG A 41 20.67 -2.13 8.29
C ARG A 41 19.64 -2.11 7.17
N LEU A 42 19.63 -3.13 6.31
CA LEU A 42 18.59 -3.32 5.29
C LEU A 42 17.18 -3.41 5.90
N HIS A 43 17.02 -4.21 6.96
CA HIS A 43 15.78 -4.33 7.70
C HIS A 43 15.28 -2.97 8.20
N TYR A 44 16.15 -2.21 8.88
CA TYR A 44 15.81 -0.90 9.42
C TYR A 44 15.33 0.05 8.31
N VAL A 45 16.10 0.18 7.23
CA VAL A 45 15.76 1.10 6.14
C VAL A 45 14.46 0.68 5.44
N LEU A 46 14.27 -0.59 5.12
CA LEU A 46 13.04 -1.08 4.48
C LEU A 46 11.81 -0.94 5.38
N LYS A 47 11.96 -1.15 6.70
CA LYS A 47 10.89 -0.91 7.68
C LYS A 47 10.52 0.57 7.74
N ARG A 48 11.51 1.47 7.86
CA ARG A 48 11.28 2.91 7.87
C ARG A 48 10.71 3.43 6.54
N LEU A 49 11.05 2.79 5.42
CA LEU A 49 10.50 3.11 4.10
C LEU A 49 9.03 2.67 3.97
N HIS A 50 8.70 1.47 4.45
CA HIS A 50 7.31 1.01 4.59
C HIS A 50 6.47 2.00 5.42
N GLU A 51 6.98 2.43 6.58
CA GLU A 51 6.33 3.40 7.45
C GLU A 51 6.14 4.76 6.74
N THR A 52 7.17 5.23 6.01
CA THR A 52 7.13 6.49 5.27
C THR A 52 6.09 6.44 4.14
N LEU A 53 6.10 5.39 3.32
CA LEU A 53 5.15 5.20 2.23
C LEU A 53 3.72 5.16 2.77
N THR A 54 3.48 4.37 3.81
CA THR A 54 2.17 4.26 4.46
C THR A 54 1.70 5.61 5.00
N ALA A 55 2.57 6.35 5.70
CA ALA A 55 2.24 7.66 6.27
C ALA A 55 1.88 8.73 5.22
N LYS A 56 2.29 8.55 3.96
CA LYS A 56 2.05 9.52 2.90
C LYS A 56 0.78 9.23 2.09
N ILE A 57 0.21 8.02 2.17
CA ILE A 57 -0.95 7.60 1.36
C ILE A 57 -2.14 8.55 1.52
N THR A 58 -2.55 8.84 2.76
CA THR A 58 -3.80 9.57 3.04
C THR A 58 -3.79 10.97 2.42
N ALA A 59 -2.78 11.77 2.72
CA ALA A 59 -2.72 13.15 2.28
C ALA A 59 -2.11 13.36 0.87
N GLU A 60 -1.57 12.32 0.23
CA GLU A 60 -1.11 12.38 -1.17
C GLU A 60 -2.30 12.64 -2.09
N PRO A 61 -2.37 13.70 -2.91
CA PRO A 61 -3.51 13.91 -3.80
C PRO A 61 -3.51 13.00 -5.04
N ILE A 62 -2.34 12.61 -5.56
CA ILE A 62 -2.21 11.95 -6.87
C ILE A 62 -2.60 10.47 -6.76
N TYR A 63 -3.64 10.08 -7.51
CA TYR A 63 -4.18 8.72 -7.47
C TYR A 63 -3.12 7.63 -7.73
N GLU A 64 -2.33 7.77 -8.80
CA GLU A 64 -1.31 6.78 -9.17
C GLU A 64 -0.22 6.65 -8.10
N LEU A 65 0.08 7.72 -7.37
CA LEU A 65 1.04 7.67 -6.27
C LEU A 65 0.44 7.03 -5.03
N LYS A 66 -0.84 7.24 -4.71
CA LYS A 66 -1.51 6.51 -3.62
C LYS A 66 -1.46 5.00 -3.85
N THR A 67 -1.82 4.56 -5.05
CA THR A 67 -1.81 3.13 -5.41
C THR A 67 -0.39 2.58 -5.43
N ALA A 68 0.58 3.34 -5.95
CA ALA A 68 1.98 2.95 -5.94
C ALA A 68 2.56 2.87 -4.52
N PHE A 69 2.28 3.84 -3.64
CA PHE A 69 2.75 3.81 -2.26
C PHE A 69 2.17 2.62 -1.49
N SER A 70 0.90 2.28 -1.76
CA SER A 70 0.25 1.09 -1.21
C SER A 70 0.99 -0.19 -1.64
N TYR A 71 1.29 -0.33 -2.94
CA TYR A 71 2.03 -1.47 -3.46
C TYR A 71 3.46 -1.56 -2.91
N HIS A 72 4.21 -0.46 -2.97
CA HIS A 72 5.61 -0.44 -2.58
C HIS A 72 5.77 -0.61 -1.07
N ALA A 73 4.82 -0.14 -0.25
CA ALA A 73 4.80 -0.42 1.17
C ALA A 73 4.62 -1.93 1.41
N TYR A 74 3.71 -2.60 0.70
CA TYR A 74 3.55 -4.05 0.78
C TYR A 74 4.84 -4.80 0.39
N LEU A 75 5.49 -4.43 -0.71
CA LEU A 75 6.77 -5.04 -1.11
C LEU A 75 7.85 -4.84 -0.03
N CYS A 76 7.97 -3.63 0.53
CA CYS A 76 8.87 -3.38 1.66
C CYS A 76 8.54 -4.30 2.85
N ALA A 77 7.26 -4.51 3.16
CA ALA A 77 6.85 -5.38 4.26
C ALA A 77 7.18 -6.87 4.02
N GLU A 78 7.07 -7.36 2.79
CA GLU A 78 7.53 -8.69 2.38
C GLU A 78 9.05 -8.83 2.58
N GLN A 79 9.82 -7.84 2.12
CA GLN A 79 11.28 -7.87 2.25
C GLN A 79 11.75 -7.77 3.70
N VAL A 80 11.11 -6.93 4.52
CA VAL A 80 11.37 -6.89 5.97
C VAL A 80 11.10 -8.26 6.58
N SER A 81 9.97 -8.90 6.27
CA SER A 81 9.62 -10.22 6.80
C SER A 81 10.61 -11.31 6.38
N LEU A 82 11.09 -11.26 5.13
CA LEU A 82 12.14 -12.13 4.61
C LEU A 82 13.45 -11.97 5.41
N ILE A 83 13.86 -10.73 5.68
CA ILE A 83 15.07 -10.44 6.46
C ILE A 83 14.91 -10.88 7.92
N ARG A 84 13.76 -10.58 8.55
CA ARG A 84 13.48 -10.99 9.95
C ARG A 84 13.61 -12.50 10.11
N ARG A 85 13.04 -13.28 9.18
CA ARG A 85 13.18 -14.74 9.16
C ARG A 85 14.65 -15.15 9.06
N ARG A 86 15.39 -14.57 8.12
CA ARG A 86 16.81 -14.91 7.92
C ARG A 86 17.66 -14.58 9.14
N VAL A 87 17.43 -13.45 9.80
CA VAL A 87 18.14 -13.09 11.04
C VAL A 87 17.79 -14.05 12.17
N GLY A 88 16.52 -14.47 12.30
CA GLY A 88 16.07 -15.45 13.28
C GLY A 88 16.64 -16.86 13.07
N GLU A 89 17.05 -17.23 11.86
CA GLU A 89 17.75 -18.49 11.59
C GLU A 89 19.21 -18.48 12.08
N MET A 90 19.81 -17.30 12.27
CA MET A 90 21.24 -17.14 12.55
C MET A 90 21.55 -16.87 14.04
N ARG A 91 20.58 -16.34 14.79
CA ARG A 91 20.73 -15.99 16.21
C ARG A 91 19.44 -16.30 16.97
N GLU A 92 19.58 -16.71 18.23
CA GLU A 92 18.46 -16.77 19.16
C GLU A 92 18.05 -15.35 19.61
N PRO A 93 16.78 -15.14 20.03
CA PRO A 93 16.33 -13.86 20.57
C PRO A 93 17.16 -13.39 21.79
N PRO A 94 17.31 -12.07 22.00
CA PRO A 94 16.73 -10.97 21.21
C PRO A 94 17.48 -10.74 19.89
N LEU A 95 16.73 -10.57 18.79
CA LEU A 95 17.30 -10.39 17.45
C LEU A 95 17.91 -9.00 17.24
N GLY A 96 17.51 -8.00 18.04
CA GLY A 96 17.98 -6.62 17.94
C GLY A 96 17.58 -5.94 16.63
N LEU A 97 16.40 -6.29 16.10
CA LEU A 97 15.84 -5.74 14.86
C LEU A 97 15.07 -4.43 15.08
N ASP A 98 14.73 -4.12 16.34
CA ASP A 98 14.08 -2.88 16.75
C ASP A 98 15.09 -1.82 17.20
N VAL A 99 16.39 -2.15 17.17
CA VAL A 99 17.48 -1.23 17.50
C VAL A 99 17.86 -0.45 16.25
N ILE A 100 17.98 0.88 16.38
CA ILE A 100 18.53 1.75 15.34
C ILE A 100 19.98 1.31 15.08
N PRO A 101 20.32 0.82 13.87
CA PRO A 101 21.63 0.27 13.61
C PRO A 101 22.71 1.34 13.44
N ASP A 102 22.30 2.58 13.13
CA ASP A 102 23.19 3.71 12.85
C ASP A 102 22.44 5.05 12.97
N PRO A 103 22.94 6.03 13.73
CA PRO A 103 22.32 7.36 13.84
C PRO A 103 22.25 8.13 12.51
N ALA A 104 23.17 7.90 11.57
CA ALA A 104 23.13 8.56 10.26
C ALA A 104 22.04 7.96 9.35
N LEU A 105 21.75 6.65 9.49
CA LEU A 105 20.59 6.04 8.83
C LEU A 105 19.27 6.51 9.46
N GLU A 106 19.24 6.74 10.77
CA GLU A 106 18.08 7.37 11.41
C GLU A 106 17.83 8.77 10.87
N ARG A 107 18.87 9.63 10.81
CA ARG A 107 18.78 10.96 10.20
C ARG A 107 18.27 10.90 8.76
N LEU A 108 18.81 9.98 7.94
CA LEU A 108 18.37 9.79 6.56
C LEU A 108 16.85 9.53 6.46
N MET A 109 16.35 8.60 7.28
CA MET A 109 14.93 8.21 7.23
C MET A 109 14.01 9.26 7.85
N ASP A 110 14.50 10.01 8.84
CA ASP A 110 13.78 11.15 9.43
C ASP A 110 13.65 12.31 8.44
N GLU A 111 14.72 12.61 7.68
CA GLU A 111 14.67 13.59 6.59
C GLU A 111 13.70 13.16 5.49
N LEU A 112 13.71 11.87 5.14
CA LEU A 112 12.87 11.34 4.08
C LEU A 112 11.37 11.49 4.38
N ILE A 113 10.92 11.12 5.58
CA ILE A 113 9.51 11.27 5.96
C ILE A 113 9.12 12.76 6.09
N ALA A 114 10.08 13.62 6.43
CA ALA A 114 9.91 15.06 6.50
C ALA A 114 10.03 15.79 5.13
N ALA A 115 10.17 15.06 4.02
CA ALA A 115 10.25 15.65 2.68
C ALA A 115 9.14 16.70 2.44
N PRO A 116 9.49 17.91 1.95
CA PRO A 116 8.58 19.06 1.97
C PRO A 116 7.56 19.05 0.83
N SER A 117 7.77 18.26 -0.22
CA SER A 117 6.81 18.06 -1.31
C SER A 117 6.82 16.63 -1.83
N THR A 118 5.78 16.26 -2.59
CA THR A 118 5.69 14.94 -3.25
C THR A 118 6.88 14.69 -4.19
N PRO A 119 7.27 15.61 -5.12
CA PRO A 119 8.48 15.42 -5.92
C PRO A 119 9.77 15.22 -5.10
N ASP A 120 9.93 15.92 -3.97
CA ASP A 120 11.09 15.73 -3.09
C ASP A 120 11.07 14.34 -2.46
N LEU A 121 9.92 13.89 -1.96
CA LEU A 121 9.75 12.54 -1.43
C LEU A 121 10.11 11.48 -2.48
N LEU A 122 9.62 11.63 -3.72
CA LEU A 122 9.93 10.68 -4.81
C LEU A 122 11.44 10.67 -5.10
N ALA A 123 12.09 11.81 -5.19
CA ALA A 123 13.53 11.90 -5.42
C ALA A 123 14.35 11.27 -4.28
N GLY A 124 13.94 11.46 -3.03
CA GLY A 124 14.57 10.81 -1.88
C GLY A 124 14.38 9.29 -1.89
N ILE A 125 13.15 8.80 -2.10
CA ILE A 125 12.83 7.37 -2.08
C ILE A 125 13.51 6.65 -3.25
N TYR A 126 13.21 7.10 -4.48
CA TYR A 126 13.56 6.38 -5.70
C TYR A 126 14.91 6.79 -6.29
N GLY A 127 15.41 7.98 -5.95
CA GLY A 127 16.72 8.48 -6.40
C GLY A 127 17.87 8.28 -5.41
N VAL A 128 17.58 8.02 -4.13
CA VAL A 128 18.62 7.87 -3.08
C VAL A 128 18.46 6.56 -2.31
N VAL A 129 17.36 6.36 -1.60
CA VAL A 129 17.23 5.26 -0.63
C VAL A 129 17.11 3.89 -1.28
N LEU A 130 16.17 3.70 -2.22
CA LEU A 130 16.01 2.42 -2.91
C LEU A 130 17.22 2.04 -3.78
N PRO A 131 17.86 2.97 -4.52
CA PRO A 131 19.15 2.68 -5.16
C PRO A 131 20.22 2.22 -4.17
N ALA A 132 20.32 2.82 -2.99
CA ALA A 132 21.25 2.39 -1.96
C ALA A 132 20.92 0.99 -1.41
N VAL A 133 19.63 0.64 -1.28
CA VAL A 133 19.18 -0.72 -0.94
C VAL A 133 19.62 -1.73 -2.00
N CYS A 134 19.41 -1.41 -3.28
CA CYS A 134 19.80 -2.26 -4.40
C CYS A 134 21.32 -2.49 -4.43
N GLU A 135 22.10 -1.42 -4.22
CA GLU A 135 23.56 -1.50 -4.14
C GLU A 135 24.05 -2.32 -2.95
N ALA A 136 23.46 -2.13 -1.76
CA ALA A 136 23.75 -2.96 -0.58
C ALA A 136 23.43 -4.45 -0.83
N CYS A 137 22.34 -4.75 -1.52
CA CYS A 137 22.00 -6.11 -1.92
C CYS A 137 23.03 -6.67 -2.92
N ARG A 138 23.46 -5.88 -3.91
CA ARG A 138 24.49 -6.28 -4.88
C ARG A 138 25.83 -6.56 -4.20
N ARG A 139 26.23 -5.73 -3.23
CA ARG A 139 27.43 -5.95 -2.40
C ARG A 139 27.30 -7.22 -1.58
N LEU A 140 26.19 -7.43 -0.87
CA LEU A 140 25.94 -8.68 -0.13
C LEU A 140 26.03 -9.93 -1.02
N GLN A 141 25.50 -9.88 -2.24
CA GLN A 141 25.61 -10.99 -3.20
C GLN A 141 27.06 -11.31 -3.59
N THR A 142 27.94 -10.32 -3.57
CA THR A 142 29.34 -10.43 -3.96
C THR A 142 30.21 -10.83 -2.77
N ASP A 143 30.02 -10.15 -1.64
CA ASP A 143 30.88 -10.21 -0.46
C ASP A 143 30.59 -11.43 0.40
N ALA A 144 29.29 -11.76 0.58
CA ALA A 144 28.90 -12.86 1.44
C ALA A 144 29.40 -14.20 0.92
N HIS A 145 29.77 -15.09 1.84
CA HIS A 145 30.32 -16.38 1.46
C HIS A 145 29.27 -17.17 0.65
N PRO A 146 29.52 -17.48 -0.64
CA PRO A 146 28.46 -17.99 -1.54
C PRO A 146 27.99 -19.42 -1.22
N LEU A 147 28.79 -20.19 -0.47
CA LEU A 147 28.41 -21.51 0.07
C LEU A 147 27.88 -21.44 1.51
N ALA A 148 28.69 -20.99 2.47
CA ALA A 148 28.33 -20.99 3.90
C ALA A 148 27.16 -20.05 4.24
N ASP A 149 27.04 -18.92 3.54
CA ASP A 149 25.95 -17.96 3.71
C ASP A 149 25.10 -17.81 2.43
N ALA A 150 25.01 -18.91 1.67
CA ALA A 150 24.15 -19.00 0.49
C ALA A 150 22.69 -18.51 0.73
N PRO A 151 22.06 -18.75 1.90
CA PRO A 151 20.70 -18.24 2.14
C PRO A 151 20.62 -16.71 2.19
N THR A 152 21.62 -16.00 2.74
CA THR A 152 21.66 -14.52 2.73
C THR A 152 21.89 -13.99 1.32
N VAL A 153 22.76 -14.64 0.53
CA VAL A 153 22.94 -14.32 -0.90
C VAL A 153 21.61 -14.47 -1.65
N ARG A 154 20.82 -15.50 -1.35
CA ARG A 154 19.47 -15.67 -1.93
C ARG A 154 18.53 -14.54 -1.53
N VAL A 155 18.51 -14.15 -0.25
CA VAL A 155 17.69 -13.02 0.23
C VAL A 155 18.04 -11.73 -0.53
N ALA A 156 19.33 -11.41 -0.63
CA ALA A 156 19.80 -10.23 -1.34
C ALA A 156 19.45 -10.24 -2.85
N LYS A 157 19.46 -11.41 -3.49
CA LYS A 157 19.01 -11.57 -4.89
C LYS A 157 17.53 -11.25 -5.06
N LEU A 158 16.67 -11.75 -4.16
CA LEU A 158 15.23 -11.54 -4.23
C LEU A 158 14.86 -10.07 -4.00
N ILE A 159 15.44 -9.44 -2.97
CA ILE A 159 15.23 -8.02 -2.69
C ILE A 159 15.66 -7.17 -3.90
N GLY A 160 16.88 -7.41 -4.42
CA GLY A 160 17.39 -6.66 -5.55
C GLY A 160 16.58 -6.86 -6.83
N PHE A 161 16.06 -8.07 -7.07
CA PHE A 161 15.20 -8.35 -8.22
C PHE A 161 13.89 -7.56 -8.15
N GLU A 162 13.19 -7.62 -7.01
CA GLU A 162 11.86 -7.02 -6.88
C GLU A 162 11.91 -5.49 -6.81
N LEU A 163 12.88 -4.91 -6.09
CA LEU A 163 12.95 -3.47 -5.89
C LEU A 163 13.50 -2.71 -7.12
N GLN A 164 14.06 -3.39 -8.11
CA GLN A 164 14.53 -2.75 -9.34
C GLN A 164 13.38 -2.18 -10.18
N ASP A 165 12.24 -2.87 -10.22
CA ASP A 165 11.04 -2.39 -10.91
C ASP A 165 10.42 -1.20 -10.17
N VAL A 166 10.46 -1.22 -8.83
CA VAL A 166 10.02 -0.12 -7.96
C VAL A 166 10.84 1.15 -8.22
N VAL A 167 12.18 1.03 -8.32
CA VAL A 167 13.07 2.15 -8.68
C VAL A 167 12.73 2.69 -10.07
N THR A 168 12.47 1.79 -11.03
CA THR A 168 12.15 2.16 -12.42
C THR A 168 10.86 2.96 -12.47
N PHE A 169 9.80 2.48 -11.81
CA PHE A 169 8.53 3.21 -11.69
C PHE A 169 8.74 4.60 -11.10
N GLY A 170 9.41 4.68 -9.94
CA GLY A 170 9.52 5.94 -9.23
C GLY A 170 10.40 6.98 -9.92
N THR A 171 11.41 6.53 -10.68
CA THR A 171 12.21 7.40 -11.54
C THR A 171 11.34 8.02 -12.63
N GLU A 172 10.46 7.24 -13.26
CA GLU A 172 9.53 7.73 -14.27
C GLU A 172 8.45 8.64 -13.66
N ALA A 173 7.89 8.26 -12.50
CA ALA A 173 6.92 9.08 -11.78
C ALA A 173 7.48 10.44 -11.40
N LEU A 174 8.73 10.49 -10.91
CA LEU A 174 9.43 11.74 -10.65
C LEU A 174 9.58 12.57 -11.94
N ARG A 175 10.00 11.95 -13.04
CA ARG A 175 10.16 12.63 -14.34
C ARG A 175 8.85 13.25 -14.85
N CYS A 176 7.71 12.65 -14.53
CA CYS A 176 6.39 13.17 -14.91
C CYS A 176 5.95 14.39 -14.09
N LEU A 177 6.43 14.53 -12.86
CA LEU A 177 6.00 15.57 -11.92
C LEU A 177 7.02 16.69 -11.74
N ASP A 178 8.29 16.42 -12.00
CA ASP A 178 9.38 17.35 -11.81
C ASP A 178 9.54 18.27 -13.03
N ASN A 179 9.87 19.54 -12.76
CA ASN A 179 10.28 20.50 -13.78
C ASN A 179 11.68 21.05 -13.47
N ASP A 180 12.33 21.66 -14.46
CA ASP A 180 13.73 22.11 -14.33
C ASP A 180 13.94 23.10 -13.16
N SER A 181 12.92 23.91 -12.83
CA SER A 181 13.02 24.87 -11.71
C SER A 181 12.96 24.20 -10.33
N THR A 182 12.14 23.15 -10.17
CA THR A 182 12.04 22.42 -8.89
C THR A 182 13.24 21.51 -8.64
N GLN A 183 13.90 21.05 -9.70
CA GLN A 183 15.10 20.22 -9.58
C GLN A 183 16.28 20.98 -8.95
N ALA A 184 16.52 22.22 -9.39
CA ALA A 184 17.64 23.03 -8.89
C ALA A 184 17.54 23.31 -7.38
N ASP A 185 16.32 23.55 -6.89
CA ASP A 185 16.06 23.81 -5.47
C ASP A 185 16.15 22.54 -4.61
N ARG A 186 15.92 21.36 -5.21
CA ARG A 186 15.97 20.07 -4.51
C ARG A 186 17.39 19.50 -4.37
N GLU A 187 18.27 19.76 -5.32
CA GLU A 187 19.61 19.14 -5.36
C GLU A 187 20.41 19.30 -4.05
N PRO A 188 20.40 20.46 -3.35
CA PRO A 188 21.06 20.59 -2.05
C PRO A 188 20.54 19.60 -1.00
N TRP A 189 19.22 19.37 -0.95
CA TRP A 189 18.62 18.42 -0.02
C TRP A 189 18.91 16.96 -0.42
N ILE A 190 18.93 16.64 -1.72
CA ILE A 190 19.41 15.31 -2.17
C ILE A 190 20.89 15.10 -1.80
N GLY A 191 21.71 16.14 -1.90
CA GLY A 191 23.08 16.15 -1.39
C GLY A 191 23.14 15.84 0.10
N HIS A 192 22.25 16.42 0.89
CA HIS A 192 22.12 16.16 2.33
C HIS A 192 21.75 14.70 2.64
N LEU A 193 20.81 14.10 1.90
CA LEU A 193 20.49 12.67 2.05
C LEU A 193 21.69 11.77 1.72
N LYS A 194 22.44 12.10 0.65
CA LYS A 194 23.66 11.37 0.27
C LYS A 194 24.76 11.51 1.33
N GLN A 195 24.88 12.67 1.98
CA GLN A 195 25.81 12.85 3.11
C GLN A 195 25.42 11.97 4.31
N CYS A 196 24.13 11.78 4.58
CA CYS A 196 23.69 10.85 5.63
C CYS A 196 24.11 9.41 5.30
N LEU A 197 23.97 8.96 4.04
CA LEU A 197 24.47 7.66 3.61
C LEU A 197 25.99 7.55 3.77
N GLN A 198 26.75 8.58 3.38
CA GLN A 198 28.21 8.61 3.52
C GLN A 198 28.65 8.52 5.00
N ALA A 199 28.01 9.30 5.89
CA ALA A 199 28.26 9.27 7.32
C ALA A 199 27.88 7.94 7.99
N ALA A 200 27.01 7.16 7.35
CA ALA A 200 26.66 5.81 7.77
C ALA A 200 27.64 4.73 7.25
N GLY A 201 28.64 5.09 6.44
CA GLY A 201 29.49 4.12 5.74
C GLY A 201 28.76 3.40 4.61
N GLN A 202 27.86 4.13 3.93
CA GLN A 202 26.79 3.62 3.05
C GLN A 202 25.69 2.88 3.82
N LEU A 203 24.67 2.42 3.08
CA LEU A 203 23.55 1.70 3.68
C LEU A 203 23.99 0.43 4.40
N ASP A 204 24.96 -0.30 3.85
CA ASP A 204 25.47 -1.55 4.43
C ASP A 204 26.63 -1.37 5.42
N GLY A 205 27.12 -0.15 5.64
CA GLY A 205 28.16 0.16 6.63
C GLY A 205 29.55 -0.36 6.26
N VAL A 206 29.80 -0.60 4.97
CA VAL A 206 31.07 -1.18 4.48
C VAL A 206 32.17 -0.14 4.35
N GLU A 207 31.82 1.11 4.09
CA GLU A 207 32.80 2.17 3.92
C GLU A 207 33.19 2.75 5.29
N ALA A 208 34.49 2.78 5.58
CA ALA A 208 34.99 3.46 6.76
C ALA A 208 34.76 4.97 6.61
N THR A 209 34.20 5.59 7.65
CA THR A 209 33.92 7.02 7.67
C THR A 209 34.19 7.60 9.06
N ASP A 210 34.74 8.81 9.09
CA ASP A 210 34.87 9.65 10.28
C ASP A 210 33.89 10.83 10.24
N ASP A 211 32.97 10.84 9.26
CA ASP A 211 32.02 11.92 9.07
C ASP A 211 31.01 11.96 10.22
N SER A 212 30.72 13.15 10.71
CA SER A 212 29.66 13.35 11.69
C SER A 212 28.28 13.19 11.04
N VAL A 213 27.31 12.68 11.80
CA VAL A 213 25.90 12.66 11.42
C VAL A 213 25.47 14.08 11.03
N PRO A 214 24.91 14.30 9.83
CA PRO A 214 24.42 15.63 9.44
C PRO A 214 23.34 16.15 10.40
N GLU A 215 23.39 17.46 10.69
CA GLU A 215 22.35 18.15 11.46
C GLU A 215 20.99 18.05 10.74
N PRO A 216 19.86 17.98 11.48
CA PRO A 216 18.53 17.93 10.87
C PRO A 216 18.28 19.14 9.98
N TRP A 217 17.69 18.89 8.81
CA TRP A 217 17.20 19.93 7.90
C TRP A 217 15.67 19.98 7.91
N HIS A 218 14.99 19.13 7.13
CA HIS A 218 13.52 19.09 7.14
C HIS A 218 13.00 18.31 8.36
N SER A 219 13.79 17.38 8.90
CA SER A 219 13.47 16.65 10.13
C SER A 219 13.73 17.45 11.41
N ALA A 220 14.11 18.73 11.32
CA ALA A 220 14.27 19.61 12.48
C ALA A 220 12.97 19.78 13.28
N GLN A 221 11.82 19.55 12.64
CA GLN A 221 10.54 19.34 13.30
C GLN A 221 10.11 17.89 13.09
N PRO A 222 9.65 17.18 14.14
CA PRO A 222 9.11 15.84 13.98
C PRO A 222 7.95 15.83 12.99
N TYR A 223 7.96 14.85 12.08
CA TYR A 223 6.86 14.66 11.12
C TYR A 223 5.54 14.43 11.87
N GLN A 224 4.49 15.11 11.41
CA GLN A 224 3.12 14.92 11.88
C GLN A 224 2.29 14.29 10.77
N TYR A 225 1.63 13.18 11.10
CA TYR A 225 0.75 12.49 10.17
C TYR A 225 -0.47 13.34 9.81
N ASP A 226 -0.72 13.53 8.52
CA ASP A 226 -1.90 14.23 8.01
C ASP A 226 -3.01 13.22 7.72
N LYS A 227 -4.07 13.29 8.55
CA LYS A 227 -5.23 12.38 8.50
C LYS A 227 -6.24 12.76 7.42
N GLU A 228 -6.10 13.92 6.80
CA GLU A 228 -7.07 14.44 5.83
C GLU A 228 -6.80 13.87 4.43
N PRO A 229 -7.73 13.11 3.85
CA PRO A 229 -7.57 12.60 2.50
C PRO A 229 -7.63 13.71 1.46
N ARG A 230 -6.87 13.56 0.38
CA ARG A 230 -6.85 14.50 -0.74
C ARG A 230 -7.02 13.78 -2.07
N ARG A 231 -7.43 14.52 -3.09
CA ARG A 231 -7.58 14.04 -4.47
C ARG A 231 -6.95 15.04 -5.43
N ASP A 232 -6.44 14.54 -6.54
CA ASP A 232 -5.98 15.38 -7.65
C ASP A 232 -7.14 16.00 -8.44
N ASP A 233 -6.80 16.83 -9.41
CA ASP A 233 -7.73 17.67 -10.18
C ASP A 233 -8.73 16.89 -11.05
N ARG A 234 -8.51 15.59 -11.27
CA ARG A 234 -9.44 14.72 -12.01
C ARG A 234 -10.66 14.36 -11.18
N PHE A 235 -10.56 14.37 -9.85
CA PHE A 235 -11.66 14.02 -8.95
C PHE A 235 -12.57 15.23 -8.74
N ARG A 236 -13.68 15.24 -9.48
CA ARG A 236 -14.66 16.32 -9.43
C ARG A 236 -15.67 16.08 -8.32
N ASP A 237 -16.09 17.18 -7.67
CA ASP A 237 -17.11 17.17 -6.63
C ASP A 237 -16.84 16.10 -5.53
N PRO A 238 -15.65 16.13 -4.87
CA PRO A 238 -15.17 15.04 -4.03
C PRO A 238 -15.93 14.91 -2.69
N TYR A 239 -16.99 15.68 -2.50
CA TYR A 239 -17.94 15.62 -1.39
C TYR A 239 -19.27 14.98 -1.79
N ASN A 240 -19.46 14.63 -3.07
CA ASN A 240 -20.74 14.18 -3.59
C ASN A 240 -21.10 12.77 -3.11
N ALA A 241 -22.20 12.66 -2.38
CA ALA A 241 -22.85 11.42 -1.99
C ALA A 241 -24.31 11.36 -2.50
N GLY A 242 -24.53 11.84 -3.73
CA GLY A 242 -25.81 11.97 -4.41
C GLY A 242 -26.34 10.69 -5.08
N VAL A 243 -25.55 9.60 -5.04
CA VAL A 243 -25.94 8.27 -5.54
C VAL A 243 -25.49 7.23 -4.53
N ASN A 244 -26.41 6.35 -4.12
CA ASN A 244 -26.12 5.15 -3.33
C ASN A 244 -26.03 3.93 -4.28
N PRO A 245 -24.82 3.51 -4.73
CA PRO A 245 -24.63 2.35 -5.60
C PRO A 245 -25.14 1.04 -5.02
N GLU A 246 -25.07 0.82 -3.70
CA GLU A 246 -25.51 -0.45 -3.12
C GLU A 246 -27.02 -0.65 -3.27
N VAL A 247 -27.82 0.42 -3.15
CA VAL A 247 -29.28 0.35 -3.38
C VAL A 247 -29.59 -0.09 -4.81
N PHE A 248 -28.84 0.38 -5.80
CA PHE A 248 -29.01 -0.06 -7.20
C PHE A 248 -28.51 -1.49 -7.42
N LEU A 249 -27.33 -1.83 -6.88
CA LEU A 249 -26.69 -3.12 -7.08
C LEU A 249 -27.54 -4.28 -6.57
N TYR A 250 -28.14 -4.13 -5.39
CA TYR A 250 -28.89 -5.20 -4.72
C TYR A 250 -30.38 -5.23 -5.10
N ASP A 251 -30.87 -4.31 -5.93
CA ASP A 251 -32.25 -4.33 -6.39
C ASP A 251 -32.43 -5.32 -7.56
N GLU A 252 -33.26 -6.34 -7.35
CA GLU A 252 -33.53 -7.41 -8.33
C GLU A 252 -34.17 -6.90 -9.63
N GLN A 253 -34.73 -5.68 -9.65
CA GLN A 253 -35.38 -5.16 -10.84
C GLN A 253 -34.42 -4.74 -11.97
N PHE A 254 -33.16 -4.45 -11.64
CA PHE A 254 -32.15 -3.97 -12.58
C PHE A 254 -31.34 -5.12 -13.17
N SER A 255 -30.94 -4.98 -14.43
CA SER A 255 -30.20 -6.03 -15.14
C SER A 255 -28.78 -6.20 -14.60
N ALA A 256 -28.24 -7.42 -14.70
CA ALA A 256 -26.87 -7.70 -14.31
C ALA A 256 -25.85 -6.83 -15.06
N GLN A 257 -26.10 -6.57 -16.36
CA GLN A 257 -25.25 -5.67 -17.16
C GLN A 257 -25.23 -4.24 -16.59
N ASP A 258 -26.38 -3.68 -16.21
CA ASP A 258 -26.43 -2.31 -15.69
C ASP A 258 -25.74 -2.18 -14.33
N LYS A 259 -25.84 -3.24 -13.51
CA LYS A 259 -25.18 -3.33 -12.20
C LYS A 259 -23.65 -3.31 -12.28
N THR A 260 -23.05 -3.71 -13.40
CA THR A 260 -21.58 -3.65 -13.58
C THR A 260 -21.02 -2.24 -13.42
N LEU A 261 -21.78 -1.21 -13.81
CA LEU A 261 -21.38 0.19 -13.62
C LEU A 261 -21.26 0.55 -12.14
N MET A 262 -22.19 0.08 -11.31
CA MET A 262 -22.14 0.26 -9.86
C MET A 262 -21.05 -0.58 -9.22
N MET A 263 -20.78 -1.78 -9.73
CA MET A 263 -19.66 -2.59 -9.28
C MET A 263 -18.31 -1.90 -9.54
N TYR A 264 -18.08 -1.40 -10.77
CA TYR A 264 -16.85 -0.65 -11.07
C TYR A 264 -16.73 0.64 -10.29
N TYR A 265 -17.83 1.37 -10.06
CA TYR A 265 -17.83 2.53 -9.17
C TYR A 265 -17.43 2.15 -7.74
N LYS A 266 -18.06 1.10 -7.17
CA LYS A 266 -17.74 0.63 -5.82
C LYS A 266 -16.25 0.32 -5.68
N ARG A 267 -15.67 -0.39 -6.66
CA ARG A 267 -14.24 -0.69 -6.72
C ARG A 267 -13.40 0.57 -6.78
N LEU A 268 -13.64 1.46 -7.75
CA LEU A 268 -12.85 2.68 -7.89
C LEU A 268 -12.89 3.55 -6.61
N ARG A 269 -14.04 3.60 -5.94
CA ARG A 269 -14.22 4.29 -4.65
C ARG A 269 -13.43 3.65 -3.51
N GLU A 270 -13.06 2.38 -3.57
CA GLU A 270 -12.26 1.71 -2.54
C GLU A 270 -10.87 2.33 -2.35
N ILE A 271 -10.46 3.32 -3.16
CA ILE A 271 -9.31 4.18 -2.85
C ILE A 271 -9.40 4.85 -1.48
N ASP A 272 -10.61 5.00 -0.93
CA ASP A 272 -10.85 5.45 0.45
C ASP A 272 -10.31 4.47 1.50
N VAL A 273 -10.29 3.17 1.21
CA VAL A 273 -9.92 2.13 2.18
C VAL A 273 -8.42 2.16 2.51
N PRO A 274 -7.49 2.22 1.53
CA PRO A 274 -6.07 2.41 1.82
C PRO A 274 -5.76 3.67 2.64
N GLU A 275 -6.49 4.77 2.44
CA GLU A 275 -6.31 6.01 3.20
C GLU A 275 -6.70 5.87 4.67
N MET A 276 -7.82 5.20 4.92
CA MET A 276 -8.24 4.89 6.26
C MET A 276 -7.28 3.88 6.91
N MET A 277 -6.92 2.81 6.21
CA MET A 277 -6.03 1.77 6.71
C MET A 277 -4.62 2.29 7.01
N ALA A 278 -4.10 3.21 6.19
CA ALA A 278 -2.83 3.89 6.44
C ALA A 278 -2.81 4.56 7.82
N SER A 279 -3.93 5.15 8.24
CA SER A 279 -4.03 5.77 9.56
C SER A 279 -3.96 4.76 10.71
N ILE A 280 -4.50 3.54 10.52
CA ILE A 280 -4.40 2.45 11.50
C ILE A 280 -2.94 2.04 11.65
N LEU A 281 -2.26 1.81 10.52
CA LEU A 281 -0.85 1.38 10.50
C LEU A 281 0.08 2.41 11.14
N VAL A 282 -0.14 3.70 10.88
CA VAL A 282 0.67 4.79 11.45
C VAL A 282 0.42 4.94 12.95
N GLU A 283 -0.84 4.95 13.39
CA GLU A 283 -1.17 5.21 14.79
C GLU A 283 -0.92 4.00 15.71
N LEU A 284 -0.94 2.77 15.16
CA LEU A 284 -0.64 1.54 15.91
C LEU A 284 0.81 1.05 15.72
N ARG A 285 1.69 1.85 15.10
CA ARG A 285 3.09 1.48 14.78
C ARG A 285 3.84 0.85 15.95
N ASP A 286 3.66 1.40 17.15
CA ASP A 286 4.40 1.00 18.34
C ASP A 286 3.56 0.06 19.25
N ASP A 287 2.27 -0.14 18.93
CA ASP A 287 1.31 -0.90 19.72
C ASP A 287 1.11 -2.34 19.23
N GLU A 288 1.47 -2.64 17.98
CA GLU A 288 1.25 -3.94 17.34
C GLU A 288 2.56 -4.58 16.87
N PRO A 289 2.63 -5.93 16.84
CA PRO A 289 3.83 -6.62 16.40
C PRO A 289 4.01 -6.49 14.88
N TRP A 290 5.21 -6.78 14.39
CA TRP A 290 5.54 -6.69 12.95
C TRP A 290 4.58 -7.51 12.07
N GLU A 291 4.17 -8.69 12.51
CA GLU A 291 3.27 -9.57 11.76
C GLU A 291 1.91 -8.91 11.49
N PHE A 292 1.43 -8.05 12.39
CA PHE A 292 0.24 -7.21 12.14
C PHE A 292 0.49 -6.25 10.98
N HIS A 293 1.59 -5.52 11.02
CA HIS A 293 1.93 -4.55 9.98
C HIS A 293 2.10 -5.21 8.61
N MET A 294 2.71 -6.39 8.55
CA MET A 294 2.84 -7.15 7.30
C MET A 294 1.47 -7.52 6.73
N GLU A 295 0.60 -8.15 7.53
CA GLU A 295 -0.70 -8.61 7.04
C GLU A 295 -1.64 -7.45 6.70
N MET A 296 -1.65 -6.39 7.51
CA MET A 296 -2.44 -5.19 7.20
C MET A 296 -1.91 -4.44 5.98
N SER A 297 -0.61 -4.49 5.70
CA SER A 297 -0.04 -3.91 4.46
C SER A 297 -0.45 -4.72 3.22
N ARG A 298 -0.58 -6.05 3.36
CA ARG A 298 -1.11 -6.89 2.29
C ARG A 298 -2.55 -6.50 1.96
N GLN A 299 -3.40 -6.39 2.97
CA GLN A 299 -4.78 -5.96 2.77
C GLN A 299 -4.86 -4.53 2.21
N LEU A 300 -4.07 -3.59 2.74
CA LEU A 300 -4.03 -2.21 2.23
C LEU A 300 -3.69 -2.18 0.73
N TRP A 301 -2.75 -3.02 0.28
CA TRP A 301 -2.43 -3.17 -1.13
C TRP A 301 -3.58 -3.77 -1.93
N ASP A 302 -4.24 -4.81 -1.42
CA ASP A 302 -5.38 -5.43 -2.09
C ASP A 302 -6.51 -4.42 -2.34
N GLU A 303 -6.81 -3.55 -1.37
CA GLU A 303 -7.82 -2.49 -1.54
C GLU A 303 -7.40 -1.41 -2.55
N ALA A 304 -6.13 -1.03 -2.58
CA ALA A 304 -5.61 -0.13 -3.62
C ALA A 304 -5.69 -0.77 -5.01
N ARG A 305 -5.48 -2.08 -5.10
CA ARG A 305 -5.64 -2.86 -6.33
C ARG A 305 -7.10 -2.96 -6.74
N HIS A 306 -8.03 -3.11 -5.81
CA HIS A 306 -9.46 -3.07 -6.12
C HIS A 306 -9.86 -1.72 -6.73
N ALA A 307 -9.34 -0.61 -6.22
CA ALA A 307 -9.53 0.70 -6.85
C ALA A 307 -9.09 0.72 -8.32
N MET A 308 -7.91 0.17 -8.62
CA MET A 308 -7.41 0.07 -10.00
C MET A 308 -8.26 -0.86 -10.87
N MET A 309 -8.83 -1.93 -10.31
CA MET A 309 -9.78 -2.78 -11.04
C MET A 309 -11.03 -2.00 -11.47
N GLY A 310 -11.53 -1.09 -10.62
CA GLY A 310 -12.62 -0.19 -10.96
C GLY A 310 -12.29 0.77 -12.10
N GLU A 311 -11.09 1.37 -12.05
CA GLU A 311 -10.58 2.21 -13.14
C GLU A 311 -10.51 1.43 -14.46
N VAL A 312 -9.86 0.26 -14.46
CA VAL A 312 -9.74 -0.59 -15.65
C VAL A 312 -11.10 -1.00 -16.19
N GLY A 313 -12.07 -1.27 -15.31
CA GLY A 313 -13.45 -1.57 -15.69
C GLY A 313 -14.10 -0.45 -16.51
N PHE A 314 -14.03 0.80 -16.02
CA PHE A 314 -14.56 1.94 -16.78
C PHE A 314 -13.82 2.17 -18.10
N VAL A 315 -12.49 2.06 -18.11
CA VAL A 315 -11.67 2.18 -19.33
C VAL A 315 -12.06 1.12 -20.36
N ALA A 316 -12.26 -0.12 -19.93
CA ALA A 316 -12.67 -1.21 -20.82
C ALA A 316 -14.07 -1.00 -21.40
N LEU A 317 -14.97 -0.37 -20.66
CA LEU A 317 -16.29 0.06 -21.14
C LEU A 317 -16.25 1.31 -22.03
N GLY A 318 -15.09 1.97 -22.20
CA GLY A 318 -14.98 3.22 -22.94
C GLY A 318 -15.62 4.42 -22.23
N ILE A 319 -15.78 4.33 -20.91
CA ILE A 319 -16.38 5.36 -20.07
C ILE A 319 -15.27 6.15 -19.37
N ASP A 320 -15.36 7.48 -19.44
CA ASP A 320 -14.47 8.36 -18.70
C ASP A 320 -14.90 8.45 -17.22
N TRP A 321 -14.24 7.71 -16.35
CA TRP A 321 -14.55 7.71 -14.92
C TRP A 321 -14.42 9.09 -14.26
N ARG A 322 -13.66 10.02 -14.85
CA ARG A 322 -13.44 11.38 -14.31
C ARG A 322 -14.69 12.26 -14.36
N THR A 323 -15.74 11.81 -15.06
CA THR A 323 -17.05 12.47 -15.00
C THR A 323 -17.88 12.02 -13.80
N ILE A 324 -17.47 10.96 -13.11
CA ILE A 324 -18.16 10.38 -11.97
C ILE A 324 -17.55 10.94 -10.67
N PRO A 325 -18.35 11.51 -9.76
CA PRO A 325 -17.85 11.98 -8.47
C PRO A 325 -17.38 10.83 -7.57
N ILE A 326 -16.08 10.54 -7.55
CA ILE A 326 -15.46 9.63 -6.60
C ILE A 326 -15.06 10.47 -5.36
N ASN A 327 -15.86 10.37 -4.30
CA ASN A 327 -15.67 11.16 -3.08
C ASN A 327 -14.60 10.54 -2.15
N PHE A 328 -14.20 11.29 -1.12
CA PHE A 328 -13.28 10.83 -0.05
C PHE A 328 -13.92 10.81 1.34
N THR A 329 -15.24 11.01 1.41
CA THR A 329 -15.89 11.39 2.66
C THR A 329 -15.90 10.24 3.66
N TRP A 330 -15.84 8.99 3.22
CA TRP A 330 -15.77 7.85 4.11
C TRP A 330 -14.43 7.81 4.85
N SER A 331 -13.30 7.86 4.12
CA SER A 331 -11.97 7.83 4.73
C SER A 331 -11.74 9.04 5.63
N ARG A 332 -12.18 10.23 5.19
CA ARG A 332 -12.13 11.46 5.99
C ARG A 332 -12.89 11.34 7.30
N ASN A 333 -14.16 10.94 7.23
CA ASN A 333 -15.02 10.92 8.41
C ASN A 333 -14.52 9.91 9.44
N LEU A 334 -14.06 8.74 9.01
CA LEU A 334 -13.43 7.77 9.90
C LEU A 334 -12.13 8.30 10.50
N ASN A 335 -11.26 8.91 9.69
CA ASN A 335 -9.97 9.40 10.15
C ASN A 335 -10.05 10.56 11.16
N LEU A 336 -11.07 11.41 11.05
CA LEU A 336 -11.26 12.58 11.91
C LEU A 336 -12.12 12.31 13.14
N GLN A 337 -12.98 11.30 13.12
CA GLN A 337 -13.97 11.06 14.17
C GLN A 337 -13.65 9.84 15.04
N LEU A 338 -12.81 8.90 14.58
CA LEU A 338 -12.50 7.65 15.28
C LEU A 338 -11.00 7.53 15.58
N ASP A 339 -10.68 6.81 16.65
CA ASP A 339 -9.32 6.35 16.91
C ASP A 339 -8.94 5.14 16.00
N ALA A 340 -7.68 4.72 16.05
CA ALA A 340 -7.18 3.63 15.20
C ALA A 340 -7.83 2.26 15.49
N ARG A 341 -8.22 1.99 16.74
CA ARG A 341 -8.85 0.73 17.15
C ARG A 341 -10.30 0.67 16.71
N GLN A 342 -11.00 1.79 16.84
CA GLN A 342 -12.36 1.96 16.34
C GLN A 342 -12.41 1.80 14.83
N ARG A 343 -11.48 2.41 14.08
CA ARG A 343 -11.37 2.23 12.63
C ARG A 343 -11.13 0.77 12.22
N HIS A 344 -10.23 0.07 12.92
CA HIS A 344 -10.02 -1.36 12.68
C HIS A 344 -11.29 -2.18 12.97
N GLY A 345 -12.08 -1.80 13.99
CA GLY A 345 -13.38 -2.42 14.25
C GLY A 345 -14.40 -2.19 13.14
N VAL A 346 -14.48 -0.98 12.59
CA VAL A 346 -15.33 -0.67 11.42
C VAL A 346 -14.91 -1.50 10.20
N LEU A 347 -13.60 -1.58 9.93
CA LEU A 347 -13.05 -2.38 8.84
C LEU A 347 -13.47 -3.85 8.95
N PHE A 348 -13.22 -4.47 10.11
CA PHE A 348 -13.57 -5.88 10.34
C PHE A 348 -15.09 -6.14 10.27
N PHE A 349 -15.91 -5.21 10.76
CA PHE A 349 -17.36 -5.31 10.67
C PHE A 349 -17.83 -5.38 9.21
N ILE A 350 -17.28 -4.50 8.35
CA ILE A 350 -17.61 -4.49 6.92
C ILE A 350 -17.21 -5.81 6.26
N GLU A 351 -15.96 -6.25 6.42
CA GLU A 351 -15.45 -7.51 5.85
C GLU A 351 -16.33 -8.70 6.24
N GLN A 352 -16.71 -8.80 7.50
CA GLN A 352 -17.49 -9.92 8.00
C GLN A 352 -18.93 -9.92 7.45
N ASN A 353 -19.50 -8.74 7.19
CA ASN A 353 -20.84 -8.59 6.59
C ASN A 353 -20.87 -8.84 5.08
N LEU A 354 -19.72 -8.89 4.42
CA LEU A 354 -19.60 -9.21 2.99
C LEU A 354 -19.57 -10.72 2.71
N MET A 355 -19.34 -11.56 3.73
CA MET A 355 -19.21 -13.03 3.62
C MET A 355 -20.52 -13.84 3.44
N PRO A 356 -21.70 -13.39 3.91
CA PRO A 356 -22.97 -14.05 3.63
C PRO A 356 -23.28 -14.18 2.13
N ARG A 357 -24.26 -15.03 1.76
CA ARG A 357 -24.60 -15.30 0.35
C ARG A 357 -25.07 -14.06 -0.43
N ASN A 358 -25.66 -13.09 0.26
CA ASN A 358 -26.14 -11.83 -0.30
C ASN A 358 -25.05 -10.75 -0.34
N GLY A 359 -23.80 -11.05 0.03
CA GLY A 359 -22.64 -10.17 -0.13
C GLY A 359 -21.83 -10.51 -1.38
N LYS A 360 -20.53 -10.79 -1.23
CA LYS A 360 -19.57 -10.98 -2.35
C LYS A 360 -19.96 -12.09 -3.32
N ARG A 361 -20.61 -13.15 -2.82
CA ARG A 361 -21.14 -14.21 -3.68
C ARG A 361 -22.20 -13.68 -4.65
N TYR A 362 -23.13 -12.87 -4.18
CA TYR A 362 -24.16 -12.28 -5.04
C TYR A 362 -23.54 -11.38 -6.09
N GLU A 363 -22.60 -10.52 -5.70
CA GLU A 363 -21.86 -9.68 -6.63
C GLU A 363 -21.12 -10.52 -7.69
N TRP A 364 -20.55 -11.66 -7.31
CA TRP A 364 -19.93 -12.61 -8.24
C TRP A 364 -20.95 -13.23 -9.20
N GLU A 365 -22.14 -13.63 -8.72
CA GLU A 365 -23.23 -14.14 -9.57
C GLU A 365 -23.67 -13.07 -10.58
N VAL A 366 -23.88 -11.83 -10.13
CA VAL A 366 -24.19 -10.66 -10.99
C VAL A 366 -23.10 -10.42 -12.03
N ALA A 367 -21.82 -10.46 -11.62
CA ALA A 367 -20.70 -10.25 -12.53
C ALA A 367 -20.67 -11.29 -13.66
N ASN A 368 -20.91 -12.57 -13.33
CA ASN A 368 -20.97 -13.64 -14.33
C ASN A 368 -22.18 -13.50 -15.26
N GLU A 369 -23.35 -13.14 -14.72
CA GLU A 369 -24.59 -12.95 -15.48
C GLU A 369 -24.56 -11.72 -16.39
N SER A 370 -23.74 -10.72 -16.06
CA SER A 370 -23.64 -9.47 -16.80
C SER A 370 -23.13 -9.63 -18.24
N GLY A 371 -22.38 -10.71 -18.50
CA GLY A 371 -21.66 -10.92 -19.75
C GLY A 371 -20.36 -10.12 -19.88
N ASP A 372 -19.96 -9.36 -18.85
CA ASP A 372 -18.68 -8.63 -18.81
C ASP A 372 -17.56 -9.55 -18.24
N PRO A 373 -16.57 -9.95 -19.06
CA PRO A 373 -15.52 -10.85 -18.62
C PRO A 373 -14.58 -10.23 -17.58
N LEU A 374 -14.38 -8.91 -17.58
CA LEU A 374 -13.55 -8.24 -16.58
C LEU A 374 -14.30 -8.13 -15.25
N SER A 375 -15.61 -7.85 -15.28
CA SER A 375 -16.42 -7.84 -14.07
C SER A 375 -16.34 -9.20 -13.36
N ALA A 376 -16.53 -10.30 -14.12
CA ALA A 376 -16.44 -11.65 -13.57
C ALA A 376 -15.04 -11.96 -13.00
N LEU A 377 -13.97 -11.62 -13.74
CA LEU A 377 -12.59 -11.81 -13.29
C LEU A 377 -12.28 -11.04 -12.01
N PHE A 378 -12.59 -9.74 -11.99
CA PHE A 378 -12.26 -8.88 -10.85
C PHE A 378 -13.03 -9.29 -9.61
N GLN A 379 -14.31 -9.65 -9.75
CA GLN A 379 -15.11 -10.08 -8.60
C GLN A 379 -14.66 -11.42 -8.03
N ASP A 380 -14.12 -12.33 -8.87
CA ASP A 380 -13.57 -13.61 -8.40
C ASP A 380 -12.33 -13.40 -7.52
N PHE A 381 -11.39 -12.55 -7.96
CA PHE A 381 -10.19 -12.23 -7.19
C PHE A 381 -10.50 -11.38 -5.95
N ASP A 382 -11.33 -10.35 -6.09
CA ASP A 382 -11.76 -9.55 -4.95
C ASP A 382 -12.43 -10.42 -3.88
N TRP A 383 -13.31 -11.36 -4.25
CA TRP A 383 -13.92 -12.23 -3.25
C TRP A 383 -12.86 -13.12 -2.55
N ALA A 384 -11.85 -13.60 -3.27
CA ALA A 384 -10.74 -14.33 -2.67
C ALA A 384 -9.93 -13.47 -1.69
N ASP A 385 -9.70 -12.20 -2.02
CA ASP A 385 -9.01 -11.24 -1.16
C ASP A 385 -9.83 -10.93 0.10
N GLU A 386 -11.14 -10.75 -0.01
CA GLU A 386 -12.03 -10.46 1.12
C GLU A 386 -12.14 -11.63 2.11
N VAL A 387 -11.98 -12.87 1.63
CA VAL A 387 -11.82 -14.03 2.49
C VAL A 387 -10.54 -13.94 3.32
N LEU A 388 -9.44 -13.45 2.74
CA LEU A 388 -8.19 -13.19 3.46
C LEU A 388 -8.36 -12.02 4.43
N HIS A 389 -9.01 -10.93 4.04
CA HIS A 389 -9.24 -9.75 4.89
C HIS A 389 -9.99 -10.15 6.17
N ALA A 390 -11.10 -10.88 6.03
CA ALA A 390 -11.85 -11.41 7.17
C ALA A 390 -11.02 -12.37 8.07
N GLN A 391 -9.96 -13.02 7.54
CA GLN A 391 -9.03 -13.80 8.36
C GLN A 391 -8.01 -12.92 9.09
N ILE A 392 -7.52 -11.86 8.45
CA ILE A 392 -6.64 -10.85 9.05
C ILE A 392 -7.34 -10.20 10.24
N GLY A 393 -8.57 -9.70 10.06
CA GLY A 393 -9.35 -9.13 11.17
C GLY A 393 -9.65 -10.14 12.29
N ARG A 394 -9.90 -11.43 11.96
CA ARG A 394 -10.02 -12.49 12.98
C ARG A 394 -8.74 -12.71 13.78
N ARG A 395 -7.56 -12.53 13.18
CA ARG A 395 -6.27 -12.67 13.89
C ARG A 395 -5.95 -11.45 14.73
N TRP A 396 -6.22 -10.25 14.22
CA TRP A 396 -5.68 -9.03 14.81
C TRP A 396 -6.69 -8.16 15.54
N TYR A 397 -7.98 -8.32 15.30
CA TYR A 397 -9.02 -7.54 15.98
C TYR A 397 -9.78 -8.39 17.02
N VAL A 398 -10.29 -9.55 16.61
CA VAL A 398 -11.17 -10.39 17.43
C VAL A 398 -10.58 -10.82 18.78
N PRO A 399 -9.28 -11.17 18.93
CA PRO A 399 -8.74 -11.63 20.21
C PRO A 399 -8.79 -10.62 21.36
N ARG A 400 -9.14 -9.36 21.05
CA ARG A 400 -9.34 -8.28 22.03
C ARG A 400 -10.71 -8.32 22.70
N TYR A 401 -11.61 -9.17 22.24
CA TYR A 401 -12.99 -9.31 22.71
C TYR A 401 -13.25 -10.73 23.18
N THR A 402 -14.30 -10.92 23.99
CA THR A 402 -14.66 -12.24 24.53
C THR A 402 -15.23 -13.15 23.45
N THR A 403 -15.98 -12.57 22.50
CA THR A 403 -16.66 -13.32 21.44
C THR A 403 -16.59 -12.58 20.10
N LEU A 404 -16.74 -13.33 19.00
CA LEU A 404 -16.89 -12.74 17.67
C LEU A 404 -18.06 -11.76 17.60
N LYS A 405 -19.18 -12.09 18.27
CA LYS A 405 -20.35 -11.22 18.29
C LYS A 405 -20.03 -9.87 18.94
N GLU A 406 -19.38 -9.88 20.10
CA GLU A 406 -18.97 -8.66 20.80
C GLU A 406 -18.04 -7.80 19.93
N ALA A 407 -17.10 -8.42 19.22
CA ALA A 407 -16.22 -7.74 18.30
C ALA A 407 -17.00 -7.05 17.14
N LEU A 408 -18.02 -7.72 16.61
CA LEU A 408 -18.88 -7.17 15.54
C LEU A 408 -19.79 -6.06 16.05
N ASP A 409 -20.44 -6.26 17.19
CA ASP A 409 -21.30 -5.25 17.82
C ASP A 409 -20.49 -3.97 18.10
N TYR A 410 -19.23 -4.09 18.58
CA TYR A 410 -18.36 -2.93 18.77
C TYR A 410 -18.03 -2.21 17.46
N GLY A 411 -17.77 -2.94 16.38
CA GLY A 411 -17.47 -2.36 15.07
C GLY A 411 -18.65 -1.56 14.51
N ASP A 412 -19.86 -2.11 14.61
CA ASP A 412 -21.10 -1.43 14.21
C ASP A 412 -21.37 -0.17 15.06
N ASP A 413 -21.18 -0.29 16.38
CA ASP A 413 -21.31 0.84 17.32
C ASP A 413 -20.32 1.96 17.00
N CYS A 414 -19.10 1.61 16.55
CA CYS A 414 -18.12 2.59 16.11
C CYS A 414 -18.55 3.28 14.82
N TRP A 415 -19.04 2.53 13.84
CA TRP A 415 -19.47 3.12 12.57
C TRP A 415 -20.71 4.01 12.75
N SER A 416 -21.62 3.64 13.64
CA SER A 416 -22.84 4.42 13.94
C SER A 416 -22.55 5.78 14.59
N LYS A 417 -21.38 5.96 15.22
CA LYS A 417 -20.94 7.27 15.75
C LYS A 417 -20.53 8.26 14.67
N VAL A 418 -20.23 7.76 13.46
CA VAL A 418 -19.63 8.54 12.37
C VAL A 418 -20.71 9.34 11.68
N LEU A 419 -20.64 10.66 11.79
CA LEU A 419 -21.57 11.56 11.12
C LEU A 419 -21.19 11.67 9.64
N SER A 420 -22.13 11.39 8.74
CA SER A 420 -21.92 11.48 7.27
C SER A 420 -21.65 12.91 6.79
N HIS A 421 -22.08 13.91 7.58
CA HIS A 421 -22.03 15.33 7.27
C HIS A 421 -22.70 15.75 5.95
N TRP A 422 -23.54 14.90 5.35
CA TRP A 422 -24.19 15.14 4.06
C TRP A 422 -24.84 16.53 3.96
N LYS A 423 -25.77 16.84 4.88
CA LYS A 423 -26.45 18.15 4.91
C LYS A 423 -25.46 19.30 5.12
N SER A 424 -24.44 19.08 5.96
CA SER A 424 -23.42 20.08 6.28
C SER A 424 -22.56 20.42 5.06
N TYR A 425 -22.16 19.44 4.25
CA TYR A 425 -21.38 19.68 3.02
C TYR A 425 -22.17 20.49 2.01
N ARG A 426 -23.47 20.20 1.85
CA ARG A 426 -24.38 21.00 1.03
C ARG A 426 -24.53 22.42 1.54
N ASP A 427 -24.81 22.58 2.84
CA ASP A 427 -25.09 23.88 3.44
C ASP A 427 -23.83 24.78 3.46
N GLN A 428 -22.62 24.19 3.47
CA GLN A 428 -21.34 24.89 3.30
C GLN A 428 -21.02 25.20 1.82
N GLY A 429 -21.81 24.72 0.87
CA GLY A 429 -21.58 24.89 -0.56
C GLY A 429 -20.43 24.05 -1.13
N LEU A 430 -19.99 23.00 -0.43
CA LEU A 430 -18.93 22.10 -0.90
C LEU A 430 -19.39 21.16 -2.01
N THR A 431 -20.69 20.89 -2.08
CA THR A 431 -21.33 20.05 -3.10
C THR A 431 -22.82 20.33 -3.17
N GLN A 432 -23.46 20.00 -4.28
CA GLN A 432 -24.92 19.97 -4.40
C GLN A 432 -25.48 18.54 -4.30
N HIS A 433 -24.62 17.53 -4.10
CA HIS A 433 -24.99 16.12 -4.12
C HIS A 433 -25.79 15.75 -5.38
N HIS A 434 -25.36 16.26 -6.54
CA HIS A 434 -26.07 16.03 -7.79
C HIS A 434 -26.10 14.53 -8.12
N ASN A 435 -27.24 14.06 -8.63
CA ASN A 435 -27.40 12.68 -9.06
C ASN A 435 -26.72 12.49 -10.42
N TRP A 436 -25.54 11.88 -10.41
CA TRP A 436 -24.72 11.63 -11.61
C TRP A 436 -25.11 10.36 -12.38
N TRP A 437 -25.96 9.50 -11.81
CA TRP A 437 -26.29 8.20 -12.40
C TRP A 437 -26.96 8.28 -13.78
N PRO A 438 -27.97 9.13 -14.03
CA PRO A 438 -28.66 9.17 -15.32
C PRO A 438 -27.72 9.49 -16.49
N GLU A 439 -26.74 10.38 -16.27
CA GLU A 439 -25.75 10.76 -17.28
C GLU A 439 -24.80 9.60 -17.58
N LEU A 440 -24.27 8.93 -16.55
CA LEU A 440 -23.44 7.74 -16.69
C LEU A 440 -24.17 6.62 -17.42
N TYR A 441 -25.40 6.32 -17.01
CA TYR A 441 -26.19 5.22 -17.54
C TYR A 441 -26.58 5.45 -18.99
N ALA A 442 -26.98 6.68 -19.35
CA ALA A 442 -27.28 7.04 -20.73
C ALA A 442 -26.05 6.91 -21.64
N ASN A 443 -24.88 7.36 -21.17
CA ASN A 443 -23.61 7.19 -21.90
C ASN A 443 -23.27 5.70 -22.10
N ALA A 444 -23.37 4.89 -21.05
CA ALA A 444 -23.13 3.45 -21.15
C ALA A 444 -24.09 2.78 -22.14
N CYS A 445 -25.39 3.11 -22.10
CA CYS A 445 -26.38 2.59 -23.04
C CYS A 445 -26.07 2.99 -24.49
N GLN A 446 -25.61 4.22 -24.72
CA GLN A 446 -25.16 4.66 -26.04
C GLN A 446 -23.98 3.83 -26.55
N ILE A 447 -22.98 3.56 -25.69
CA ILE A 447 -21.82 2.71 -26.03
C ILE A 447 -22.26 1.29 -26.35
N TRP A 448 -23.19 0.74 -25.56
CA TRP A 448 -23.75 -0.60 -25.78
C TRP A 448 -24.73 -0.69 -26.96
N GLY A 449 -25.11 0.44 -27.57
CA GLY A 449 -26.07 0.48 -28.67
C GLY A 449 -27.48 0.05 -28.27
N LYS A 450 -27.91 0.34 -27.03
CA LYS A 450 -29.22 -0.04 -26.48
C LYS A 450 -29.99 1.17 -25.98
N ASP A 451 -31.32 1.07 -25.98
CA ASP A 451 -32.17 2.07 -25.32
C ASP A 451 -32.07 1.91 -23.79
N PRO A 452 -31.96 3.01 -23.00
CA PRO A 452 -31.94 2.94 -21.55
C PRO A 452 -33.23 2.36 -20.97
N ASP A 453 -33.15 1.48 -19.97
CA ASP A 453 -34.34 1.10 -19.19
C ASP A 453 -34.87 2.34 -18.45
N PRO A 454 -36.13 2.77 -18.70
CA PRO A 454 -36.70 3.94 -18.04
C PRO A 454 -36.68 3.86 -16.51
N ARG A 455 -36.75 2.65 -15.93
CA ARG A 455 -36.70 2.45 -14.47
C ARG A 455 -35.29 2.68 -13.93
N ALA A 456 -34.27 2.17 -14.62
CA ALA A 456 -32.88 2.40 -14.23
C ALA A 456 -32.50 3.87 -14.41
N LEU A 457 -32.96 4.52 -15.48
CA LEU A 457 -32.62 5.91 -15.78
C LEU A 457 -33.11 6.92 -14.72
N VAL A 458 -34.21 6.64 -14.03
CA VAL A 458 -34.78 7.52 -13.00
C VAL A 458 -34.31 7.20 -11.57
N PHE A 459 -33.33 6.31 -11.42
CA PHE A 459 -32.75 6.00 -10.11
C PHE A 459 -32.14 7.25 -9.45
N HIS A 460 -32.41 7.44 -8.15
CA HIS A 460 -32.07 8.66 -7.41
C HIS A 460 -31.85 8.44 -5.90
N ALA A 461 -31.62 7.20 -5.46
CA ALA A 461 -31.33 6.95 -4.05
C ALA A 461 -29.97 7.55 -3.67
N THR A 462 -29.88 8.17 -2.49
CA THR A 462 -28.69 8.90 -2.01
C THR A 462 -28.21 8.35 -0.66
N TYR A 463 -27.04 8.81 -0.21
CA TYR A 463 -26.52 8.52 1.14
C TYR A 463 -27.04 9.47 2.23
N GLU A 464 -28.08 10.29 1.96
CA GLU A 464 -28.54 11.29 2.94
C GLU A 464 -28.92 10.66 4.28
N ASP A 465 -29.67 9.56 4.25
CA ASP A 465 -30.20 8.87 5.43
C ASP A 465 -29.74 7.39 5.52
N THR A 466 -28.76 6.97 4.70
CA THR A 466 -28.32 5.56 4.62
C THR A 466 -26.80 5.42 4.58
N ARG A 467 -26.28 4.35 5.19
CA ARG A 467 -24.88 3.92 5.09
C ARG A 467 -24.64 3.03 3.86
N ALA A 468 -23.38 2.74 3.57
CA ALA A 468 -22.96 1.83 2.50
C ALA A 468 -23.37 0.36 2.75
N ASP A 469 -23.60 -0.04 3.99
CA ASP A 469 -24.18 -1.35 4.35
C ASP A 469 -25.71 -1.36 4.36
N LEU A 470 -26.34 -0.30 3.82
CA LEU A 470 -27.80 -0.10 3.74
C LEU A 470 -28.50 0.11 5.09
N ALA A 471 -27.75 0.23 6.20
CA ALA A 471 -28.33 0.63 7.48
C ALA A 471 -28.83 2.08 7.41
N LYS A 472 -29.96 2.37 8.07
CA LYS A 472 -30.47 3.75 8.19
C LYS A 472 -29.68 4.51 9.25
N LEU A 473 -29.38 5.78 8.95
CA LEU A 473 -28.86 6.71 9.94
C LEU A 473 -30.04 7.20 10.80
N GLU A 474 -29.96 7.01 12.12
CA GLU A 474 -30.98 7.49 13.08
C GLU A 474 -30.88 8.98 13.38
#